data_AF-A0A4R1WYZ5-F1
#
_entry.id   AF-A0A4R1WYZ5-F1
#
_cell.length_a   1.000
_cell.length_b   1.000
_cell.length_c   1.000
_cell.angle_alpha   90.00
_cell.angle_beta   90.00
_cell.angle_gamma   90.00
#
_symmetry.space_group_name_H-M   'P 1'
#
loop_
_entity.id
_entity.type
_entity.pdbx_description
1 polymer ?
#
loop_
_entity_poly.entity_id
_entity_poly.type
_entity_poly.pdbx_seq_one_letter_code
_entity_poly.pdbx_strand_id
1 'polypeptide(L)'
;MTMRIFRGSRAAVTAIALFAALAVGLAGCSEANPPKRTYTVEELVADPALLADQIAKCRNDPGMLAKTPNCRNVEAADGKSRLERMRKALEG
;
A
#
# COMPACT_ATOMS: atom_id res chain seq x y z
N MET A 1 -13.09 -29.24 53.28
CA MET A 1 -13.31 -28.08 52.41
C MET A 1 -11.97 -27.66 51.80
N THR A 2 -11.60 -28.27 50.67
CA THR A 2 -11.51 -27.63 49.34
C THR A 2 -10.29 -26.69 49.13
N MET A 3 -9.09 -27.26 49.18
CA MET A 3 -7.91 -26.73 48.47
C MET A 3 -8.10 -26.91 46.94
N ARG A 4 -8.83 -25.99 46.28
CA ARG A 4 -8.99 -26.01 44.81
C ARG A 4 -8.98 -24.62 44.15
N ILE A 5 -8.39 -23.60 44.78
CA ILE A 5 -8.44 -22.21 44.25
C ILE A 5 -7.13 -21.80 43.53
N PHE A 6 -5.96 -22.38 43.86
CA PHE A 6 -4.67 -21.96 43.28
C PHE A 6 -4.24 -22.68 41.99
N ARG A 7 -4.94 -23.74 41.56
CA ARG A 7 -4.62 -24.48 40.32
C ARG A 7 -5.16 -23.78 39.05
N GLY A 8 -6.16 -22.93 39.18
CA GLY A 8 -6.79 -22.22 38.05
C GLY A 8 -6.01 -20.99 37.56
N SER A 9 -5.22 -20.36 38.45
CA SER A 9 -4.57 -19.07 38.15
C SER A 9 -3.41 -19.19 37.17
N ARG A 10 -2.58 -20.25 37.26
CA ARG A 10 -1.43 -20.42 36.36
C ARG A 10 -1.86 -20.65 34.92
N ALA A 11 -2.83 -21.55 34.71
CA ALA A 11 -3.37 -21.86 33.38
C ALA A 11 -4.09 -20.65 32.75
N ALA A 12 -4.85 -19.90 33.56
CA ALA A 12 -5.51 -18.67 33.12
C ALA A 12 -4.52 -17.58 32.74
N VAL A 13 -3.46 -17.38 33.53
CA VAL A 13 -2.41 -16.38 33.25
C VAL A 13 -1.64 -16.75 31.97
N THR A 14 -1.30 -18.02 31.76
CA THR A 14 -0.66 -18.46 30.51
C THR A 14 -1.59 -18.30 29.30
N ALA A 15 -2.88 -18.60 29.45
CA ALA A 15 -3.85 -18.41 28.37
C ALA A 15 -3.97 -16.92 27.99
N ILE A 16 -4.09 -16.04 28.99
CA ILE A 16 -4.15 -14.58 28.77
C ILE A 16 -2.87 -14.08 28.09
N ALA A 17 -1.70 -14.53 28.52
CA ALA A 17 -0.43 -14.16 27.90
C ALA A 17 -0.31 -14.61 26.44
N LEU A 18 -0.78 -15.83 26.12
CA LEU A 18 -0.80 -16.34 24.74
C LEU A 18 -1.78 -15.56 23.86
N PHE A 19 -2.98 -15.25 24.36
CA PHE A 19 -3.95 -14.43 23.64
C PHE A 19 -3.43 -13.00 23.40
N ALA A 20 -2.76 -12.40 24.39
CA ALA A 20 -2.16 -11.08 24.26
C ALA A 20 -1.00 -11.08 23.24
N ALA A 21 -0.13 -12.09 23.27
CA ALA A 21 0.96 -12.23 22.30
C ALA A 21 0.44 -12.41 20.87
N LEU A 22 -0.63 -13.19 20.70
CA LEU A 22 -1.29 -13.37 19.40
C LEU A 22 -1.93 -12.07 18.90
N ALA A 23 -2.62 -11.32 19.77
CA ALA A 23 -3.23 -10.04 19.42
C ALA A 23 -2.20 -8.98 19.02
N VAL A 24 -1.06 -8.90 19.71
CA VAL A 24 0.05 -7.99 19.36
C VAL A 24 0.69 -8.40 18.03
N GLY A 25 0.87 -9.70 17.77
CA GLY A 25 1.39 -10.20 16.49
C GLY A 25 0.46 -9.90 15.30
N LEU A 26 -0.87 -9.99 15.50
CA LEU A 26 -1.86 -9.66 14.49
C LEU A 26 -1.96 -8.15 14.22
N ALA A 27 -1.74 -7.30 15.22
CA ALA A 27 -1.71 -5.84 15.05
C ALA A 27 -0.49 -5.36 14.22
N GLY A 28 0.61 -6.13 14.20
CA GLY A 28 1.80 -5.83 13.40
C GLY A 28 1.70 -6.23 11.92
N CYS A 29 0.78 -7.13 11.54
CA CYS A 29 0.57 -7.51 10.14
C CYS A 29 -0.23 -6.48 9.34
N SER A 30 -0.86 -5.52 10.03
CA SER A 30 -1.46 -4.35 9.42
C SER A 30 -0.57 -3.16 9.68
N GLU A 31 0.69 -3.23 9.26
CA GLU A 31 1.53 -2.05 9.14
C GLU A 31 0.72 -1.04 8.33
N ALA A 32 0.26 0.00 9.04
CA ALA A 32 -0.49 1.09 8.49
C ALA A 32 0.41 1.74 7.45
N ASN A 33 0.29 1.29 6.20
CA ASN A 33 0.99 1.90 5.08
C ASN A 33 0.68 3.39 5.17
N PRO A 34 1.69 4.25 5.38
CA PRO A 34 1.45 5.68 5.39
C PRO A 34 0.73 6.02 4.09
N PRO A 35 -0.25 6.95 4.10
CA PRO A 35 -0.99 7.29 2.90
C PRO A 35 0.02 7.62 1.80
N LYS A 36 0.11 6.74 0.79
CA LYS A 36 1.02 6.95 -0.34
C LYS A 36 0.69 8.32 -0.92
N ARG A 37 1.69 9.20 -1.02
CA ARG A 37 1.56 10.51 -1.67
C ARG A 37 0.85 10.33 -3.01
N THR A 38 -0.21 11.11 -3.24
CA THR A 38 -0.89 11.12 -4.53
C THR A 38 -0.18 12.13 -5.42
N TYR A 39 0.39 11.68 -6.53
CA TYR A 39 0.99 12.54 -7.54
C TYR A 39 -0.07 13.02 -8.51
N THR A 40 -0.04 14.31 -8.84
CA THR A 40 -0.86 14.90 -9.90
C THR A 40 -0.35 14.48 -11.28
N VAL A 41 -1.18 14.64 -12.31
CA VAL A 41 -0.80 14.33 -13.69
C VAL A 41 0.38 15.21 -14.12
N GLU A 42 0.36 16.49 -13.74
CA GLU A 42 1.37 17.49 -14.09
C GLU A 42 2.74 17.15 -13.49
N GLU A 43 2.78 16.74 -12.22
CA GLU A 43 4.02 16.30 -11.57
C GLU A 43 4.62 15.07 -12.27
N LEU A 44 3.80 14.11 -12.66
CA LEU A 44 4.23 12.91 -13.36
C LEU A 44 4.71 13.21 -14.79
N VAL A 45 4.06 14.13 -15.49
CA VAL A 45 4.48 14.56 -16.83
C VAL A 45 5.80 15.34 -16.78
N ALA A 46 6.01 16.13 -15.73
CA ALA A 46 7.23 16.90 -15.53
C ALA A 46 8.45 16.03 -15.20
N ASP A 47 8.27 14.85 -14.62
CA ASP A 47 9.34 13.92 -14.25
C ASP A 47 9.14 12.53 -14.91
N PRO A 48 9.74 12.30 -16.09
CA PRO A 48 9.63 11.02 -16.80
C PRO A 48 10.20 9.81 -16.03
N ALA A 49 11.18 10.03 -15.14
CA ALA A 49 11.77 8.95 -14.36
C ALA A 49 10.80 8.50 -13.26
N LEU A 50 10.18 9.47 -12.57
CA LEU A 50 9.10 9.20 -11.62
C LEU A 50 7.92 8.50 -12.30
N LEU A 51 7.50 8.98 -13.48
CA LEU A 51 6.41 8.35 -14.24
C LEU A 51 6.73 6.89 -14.57
N ALA A 52 7.95 6.59 -15.05
CA ALA A 52 8.33 5.22 -15.39
C ALA A 52 8.31 4.28 -14.18
N ASP A 53 8.83 4.74 -13.04
CA ASP A 53 8.81 3.97 -11.78
C ASP A 53 7.38 3.71 -11.31
N GLN A 54 6.51 4.72 -11.41
CA GLN A 54 5.10 4.59 -11.02
C GLN A 54 4.31 3.68 -11.98
N ILE A 55 4.61 3.68 -13.29
CA ILE A 55 4.05 2.72 -14.26
C ILE A 55 4.42 1.29 -13.85
N ALA A 56 5.69 1.04 -13.51
CA ALA A 56 6.13 -0.29 -13.08
C ALA A 56 5.39 -0.76 -11.83
N LYS A 57 5.21 0.13 -10.84
CA LYS A 57 4.43 -0.16 -9.62
C LYS A 57 2.97 -0.50 -9.94
N CYS A 58 2.33 0.25 -10.84
CA CYS A 58 0.94 0.00 -11.22
C CYS A 58 0.76 -1.30 -12.01
N ARG A 59 1.76 -1.71 -12.82
CA ARG A 59 1.72 -2.96 -13.59
C ARG A 59 1.97 -4.22 -12.74
N ASN A 60 2.64 -4.08 -11.60
CA ASN A 60 2.91 -5.21 -10.71
C ASN A 60 1.66 -5.73 -9.98
N ASP A 61 0.61 -4.91 -9.86
CA ASP A 61 -0.70 -5.32 -9.32
C ASP A 61 -1.83 -4.58 -10.05
N PRO A 62 -2.18 -5.05 -11.27
CA PRO A 62 -3.21 -4.39 -12.09
C PRO A 62 -4.62 -4.53 -11.49
N GLY A 63 -4.83 -5.37 -10.48
CA GLY A 63 -6.13 -5.55 -9.85
C GLY A 63 -6.43 -4.47 -8.82
N MET A 64 -5.71 -4.50 -7.70
CA MET A 64 -5.99 -3.61 -6.56
C MET A 64 -5.49 -2.19 -6.81
N LEU A 65 -4.36 -2.02 -7.50
CA LEU A 65 -3.74 -0.70 -7.66
C LEU A 65 -4.34 0.12 -8.80
N ALA A 66 -4.92 -0.50 -9.84
CA ALA A 66 -5.53 0.22 -10.97
C ALA A 66 -6.64 1.20 -10.56
N LYS A 67 -7.34 0.92 -9.45
CA LYS A 67 -8.42 1.78 -8.92
C LYS A 67 -7.91 2.90 -8.02
N THR A 68 -6.61 2.91 -7.68
CA THR A 68 -6.04 3.96 -6.83
C THR A 68 -5.92 5.29 -7.59
N PRO A 69 -6.06 6.44 -6.91
CA PRO A 69 -5.87 7.75 -7.54
C PRO A 69 -4.52 7.88 -8.26
N ASN A 70 -3.45 7.32 -7.66
CA ASN A 70 -2.12 7.34 -8.27
C ASN A 70 -2.06 6.61 -9.61
N CYS A 71 -2.56 5.39 -9.71
CA CYS A 71 -2.47 4.66 -10.99
C CYS A 71 -3.36 5.28 -12.07
N ARG A 72 -4.49 5.90 -11.70
CA ARG A 72 -5.28 6.67 -12.65
C ARG A 72 -4.55 7.91 -13.15
N ASN A 73 -3.84 8.61 -12.27
CA ASN A 73 -3.03 9.77 -12.67
C ASN A 73 -1.82 9.36 -13.52
N VAL A 74 -1.20 8.21 -13.23
CA VAL A 74 -0.10 7.63 -14.03
C VAL A 74 -0.56 7.27 -15.44
N GLU A 75 -1.72 6.65 -15.60
CA GLU A 75 -2.27 6.31 -16.91
C GLU A 75 -2.58 7.58 -17.72
N ALA A 76 -3.18 8.59 -17.09
CA ALA A 76 -3.44 9.89 -17.71
C ALA A 76 -2.14 10.60 -18.11
N ALA A 77 -1.11 10.57 -17.26
CA ALA A 77 0.20 11.14 -17.53
C ALA A 77 0.91 10.44 -18.69
N ASP A 78 0.96 9.10 -18.71
CA ASP A 78 1.56 8.34 -19.82
C ASP A 78 0.88 8.65 -21.16
N GLY A 79 -0.46 8.70 -21.15
CA GLY A 79 -1.25 9.12 -22.31
C GLY A 79 -0.90 10.53 -22.78
N LYS A 80 -0.86 11.51 -21.87
CA LYS A 80 -0.51 12.91 -22.18
C LYS A 80 0.91 13.01 -22.72
N SER A 81 1.90 12.41 -22.07
CA SER A 81 3.29 12.41 -22.54
C SER A 81 3.45 11.75 -23.91
N ARG A 82 2.67 10.69 -24.20
CA ARG A 82 2.67 10.07 -25.54
C ARG A 82 2.13 11.01 -26.60
N LEU A 83 1.04 11.72 -26.33
CA LEU A 83 0.48 12.71 -27.24
C LEU A 83 1.42 13.91 -27.46
N GLU A 84 2.09 14.39 -26.41
CA GLU A 84 3.08 15.47 -26.53
C GLU A 84 4.27 15.07 -27.41
N ARG A 85 4.77 13.83 -27.25
CA ARG A 85 5.82 13.29 -28.13
C ARG A 85 5.35 13.19 -29.58
N MET A 86 4.12 12.74 -29.81
CA MET A 86 3.54 12.69 -31.15
C MET A 86 3.42 14.09 -31.75
N ARG A 87 2.90 15.08 -31.00
CA ARG A 87 2.80 16.47 -31.45
C ARG A 87 4.16 17.00 -31.86
N LYS A 88 5.18 16.85 -31.00
CA LYS A 88 6.54 17.31 -31.28
C LYS A 88 7.13 16.65 -32.53
N ALA A 89 6.84 15.37 -32.79
CA ALA A 89 7.28 14.68 -33.98
C ALA A 89 6.60 15.18 -35.27
N LEU A 90 5.40 15.76 -35.16
CA LEU A 90 4.64 16.33 -36.28
C LEU A 90 5.02 17.78 -36.57
N GLU A 91 5.68 18.48 -35.63
CA GLU A 91 6.03 19.90 -35.74
C GLU A 91 7.22 20.18 -36.67
N GLY A 92 7.98 19.16 -37.10
CA GLY A 92 8.98 19.23 -38.19
C GLY A 92 10.15 20.17 -37.92
#